data_AF-A0A5J4Q1P7-F1
#
_entry.id   AF-A0A5J4Q1P7-F1
#
_cell.length_a   1.000
_cell.length_b   1.000
_cell.length_c   1.000
_cell.angle_alpha   90.00
_cell.angle_beta   90.00
_cell.angle_gamma   90.00
#
_symmetry.space_group_name_H-M   'P 1'
#
loop_
_entity.id
_entity.type
_entity.pdbx_description
1 polymer ?
#
loop_
_entity_poly.entity_id
_entity_poly.type
_entity_poly.pdbx_seq_one_letter_code
_entity_poly.pdbx_strand_id
1 'polypeptide(L)'
;MNYLELTGTLIGLLYLWLEYKASIYLWAVGIIMPAIYIFVYYEAGLYADTGINVYYLLAALYGWALWKRGSGTAEELPITHTPARTLLPLSLVLIATFSLIAWLLINYTDSNVPWADSFITALSIAGMWMLAKKYVEQWLVWMVVDAVSCGLYVYKDLYFTSGLYGFYAVIAVFGYFKWKRMMPHIADSPSSRKEEPEEIGINYPILSLDYHPEAVILTNGEYPAHDLPLSLLKQAGYVVCCDGAANEYVRRGFIPDAIVGDGDSISEEIKTRLVGIIHKDADQETNDQTKAIEFCISQGKKDILIVGATGKREDHTLGNISLPMAICTHGSAFGRSPCFTTFASCFFTCSFNFL
;
A
#
# COMPACT_ATOMS: atom_id res chain seq x y z
N MET A 1 18.72 13.67 37.00
CA MET A 1 18.49 13.16 35.64
C MET A 1 19.12 14.13 34.67
N ASN A 2 20.05 13.64 33.84
CA ASN A 2 20.70 14.47 32.83
C ASN A 2 19.68 14.84 31.75
N TYR A 3 19.62 16.12 31.37
CA TYR A 3 18.79 16.57 30.25
C TYR A 3 19.04 15.73 28.98
N LEU A 4 20.28 15.27 28.78
CA LEU A 4 20.70 14.40 27.69
C LEU A 4 20.00 13.03 27.68
N GLU A 5 19.84 12.38 28.85
CA GLU A 5 19.15 11.10 28.97
C GLU A 5 17.66 11.23 28.65
N LEU A 6 17.04 12.33 29.12
CA LEU A 6 15.64 12.62 28.85
C LEU A 6 15.42 12.91 27.36
N THR A 7 16.26 13.75 26.74
CA THR A 7 16.16 14.05 25.31
C THR A 7 16.42 12.81 24.45
N GLY A 8 17.41 11.98 24.82
CA GLY A 8 17.69 10.72 24.13
C GLY A 8 16.52 9.74 24.22
N THR A 9 15.89 9.63 25.40
CA THR A 9 14.70 8.80 25.60
C THR A 9 13.53 9.26 24.74
N LEU A 10 13.27 10.57 24.66
CA LEU A 10 12.19 11.12 23.84
C LEU A 10 12.41 10.87 22.35
N ILE A 11 13.64 11.03 21.86
CA ILE A 11 13.98 10.75 20.46
C ILE A 11 13.87 9.26 20.16
N GLY A 12 14.32 8.38 21.08
CA GLY A 12 14.17 6.93 20.95
C GLY A 12 12.71 6.50 20.91
N LEU A 13 11.86 7.08 21.76
CA LEU A 13 10.41 6.84 21.75
C LEU A 13 9.76 7.32 20.44
N LEU A 14 10.19 8.47 19.92
CA LEU A 14 9.72 8.98 18.62
C LEU A 14 10.11 8.02 17.49
N TYR A 15 11.37 7.56 17.47
CA TYR A 15 11.84 6.59 16.49
C TYR A 15 11.00 5.30 16.52
N LEU A 16 10.79 4.75 17.72
CA LEU A 16 10.02 3.53 17.93
C LEU A 16 8.54 3.71 17.56
N TRP A 17 7.96 4.88 17.79
CA TRP A 17 6.61 5.21 17.34
C TRP A 17 6.49 5.28 15.81
N LEU A 18 7.49 5.85 15.13
CA LEU A 18 7.56 5.89 13.68
C LEU A 18 7.74 4.49 13.08
N GLU A 19 8.56 3.66 13.71
CA GLU A 19 8.75 2.25 13.37
C GLU A 19 7.44 1.46 13.55
N TYR A 20 6.74 1.64 14.67
CA TYR A 20 5.44 1.04 14.91
C TYR A 20 4.41 1.41 13.83
N LYS A 21 4.49 2.62 13.25
CA LYS A 21 3.65 3.07 12.14
C LYS A 21 4.16 2.65 10.75
N ALA A 22 5.32 2.01 10.65
CA ALA A 22 5.99 1.72 9.38
C ALA A 22 6.16 2.97 8.49
N SER A 23 6.45 4.12 9.11
CA SER A 23 6.55 5.39 8.40
C SER A 23 7.97 5.64 7.87
N ILE A 24 8.10 6.17 6.65
CA ILE A 24 9.41 6.50 6.06
C ILE A 24 10.22 7.50 6.90
N TYR A 25 9.56 8.35 7.70
CA TYR A 25 10.22 9.32 8.57
C TYR A 25 11.10 8.67 9.66
N LEU A 26 10.91 7.38 9.97
CA LEU A 26 11.78 6.65 10.88
C LEU A 26 13.24 6.73 10.43
N TRP A 27 13.47 6.64 9.11
CA TRP A 27 14.79 6.66 8.52
C TRP A 27 15.43 8.05 8.57
N ALA A 28 14.63 9.14 8.53
CA ALA A 28 15.15 10.49 8.73
C ALA A 28 15.71 10.67 10.15
N VAL A 29 14.96 10.20 11.16
CA VAL A 29 15.42 10.20 12.55
C VAL A 29 16.67 9.31 12.69
N GLY A 30 16.66 8.14 12.07
CA GLY A 30 17.78 7.19 12.03
C GLY A 30 19.02 7.67 11.26
N ILE A 31 18.94 8.76 10.49
CA ILE A 31 20.10 9.40 9.85
C ILE A 31 20.62 10.53 10.74
N ILE A 32 19.72 11.41 11.20
CA ILE A 32 20.09 12.61 11.96
C ILE A 32 20.74 12.22 13.29
N MET A 33 20.17 11.25 13.99
CA MET A 33 20.64 10.87 15.33
C MET A 33 22.06 10.28 15.29
N PRO A 34 22.36 9.21 14.51
CA PRO A 34 23.73 8.68 14.46
C PRO A 34 24.74 9.68 13.88
N ALA A 35 24.34 10.54 12.93
CA ALA A 35 25.22 11.57 12.39
C ALA A 35 25.73 12.51 13.49
N ILE A 36 24.87 12.96 14.40
CA ILE A 36 25.28 13.79 15.55
C ILE A 36 26.23 13.01 16.47
N TYR A 37 25.89 11.76 16.80
CA TYR A 37 26.70 10.94 17.72
C TYR A 37 28.08 10.58 17.16
N ILE A 38 28.23 10.45 15.83
CA ILE A 38 29.55 10.25 15.20
C ILE A 38 30.50 11.39 15.57
N PHE A 39 30.07 12.65 15.48
CA PHE A 39 30.92 13.79 15.83
C PHE A 39 31.25 13.80 17.33
N VAL A 40 30.24 13.59 18.17
CA VAL A 40 30.42 13.59 19.64
C VAL A 40 31.40 12.51 20.09
N TYR A 41 31.26 11.28 19.59
CA TYR A 41 32.14 10.18 20.00
C TYR A 41 33.52 10.25 19.38
N TYR A 42 33.65 10.79 18.17
CA TYR A 42 34.94 11.02 17.55
C TYR A 42 35.76 12.05 18.33
N GLU A 43 35.16 13.16 18.75
CA GLU A 43 35.81 14.17 19.59
C GLU A 43 36.17 13.62 20.97
N ALA A 44 35.36 12.72 21.52
CA ALA A 44 35.62 12.05 22.79
C ALA A 44 36.69 10.93 22.69
N GLY A 45 37.18 10.60 21.49
CA GLY A 45 38.15 9.51 21.27
C GLY A 45 37.55 8.10 21.37
N LEU A 46 36.22 7.98 21.39
CA LEU A 46 35.49 6.72 21.47
C LEU A 46 35.27 6.13 20.07
N TYR A 47 36.34 5.55 19.52
CA TYR A 47 36.34 5.06 18.13
C TYR A 47 35.40 3.86 17.91
N ALA A 48 35.22 3.00 18.91
CA ALA A 48 34.29 1.86 18.82
C ALA A 48 32.83 2.33 18.69
N ASP A 49 32.41 3.26 19.55
CA ASP A 49 31.08 3.89 19.51
C ASP A 49 30.88 4.74 18.24
N THR A 50 31.95 5.35 17.73
CA THR A 50 31.90 6.03 16.42
C THR A 50 31.62 5.03 15.30
N GLY A 51 32.31 3.89 15.28
CA GLY A 51 32.15 2.86 14.25
C GLY A 51 30.74 2.27 14.17
N ILE A 52 30.11 1.98 15.31
CA ILE A 52 28.74 1.46 15.33
C ILE A 52 27.71 2.50 14.85
N ASN A 53 27.90 3.78 15.16
CA ASN A 53 27.03 4.84 14.67
C ASN A 53 27.21 5.09 13.17
N VAL A 54 28.42 4.92 12.63
CA VAL A 54 28.66 4.91 11.17
C VAL A 54 27.87 3.78 10.52
N TYR A 55 27.87 2.57 11.11
CA TYR A 55 27.05 1.47 10.62
C TYR A 55 25.56 1.83 10.62
N TYR A 56 25.03 2.36 11.72
CA TYR A 56 23.61 2.76 11.79
C TYR A 56 23.25 3.84 10.78
N LEU A 57 24.12 4.81 10.55
CA LEU A 57 23.94 5.82 9.51
C LEU A 57 23.84 5.20 8.11
N LEU A 58 24.76 4.29 7.77
CA LEU A 58 24.75 3.58 6.48
C LEU A 58 23.52 2.68 6.33
N ALA A 59 23.14 1.97 7.39
CA ALA A 59 21.92 1.15 7.42
C ALA A 59 20.67 2.02 7.24
N ALA A 60 20.63 3.21 7.85
CA ALA A 60 19.51 4.12 7.74
C ALA A 60 19.39 4.73 6.33
N LEU A 61 20.51 5.10 5.71
CA LEU A 61 20.55 5.52 4.30
C LEU A 61 20.09 4.40 3.36
N TYR A 62 20.53 3.16 3.62
CA TYR A 62 20.10 1.99 2.86
C TYR A 62 18.59 1.75 2.98
N GLY A 63 18.06 1.79 4.21
CA GLY A 63 16.63 1.66 4.48
C GLY A 63 15.80 2.75 3.80
N TRP A 64 16.24 4.01 3.91
CA TRP A 64 15.62 5.14 3.22
C TRP A 64 15.56 4.93 1.71
N ALA A 65 16.70 4.58 1.10
CA ALA A 65 16.79 4.37 -0.34
C ALA A 65 15.91 3.20 -0.80
N LEU A 66 15.88 2.11 -0.06
CA LEU A 66 15.08 0.92 -0.39
C LEU A 66 13.58 1.18 -0.27
N TRP A 67 13.15 1.87 0.79
CA TRP A 67 11.74 2.22 1.01
C TRP A 67 11.25 3.25 0.01
N LYS A 68 12.11 4.21 -0.37
CA LYS A 68 11.79 5.21 -1.40
C LYS A 68 11.76 4.61 -2.80
N ARG A 69 12.68 3.69 -3.14
CA ARG A 69 12.70 3.02 -4.45
C ARG A 69 11.54 2.04 -4.64
N GLY A 70 11.05 1.46 -3.54
CA GLY A 70 9.83 0.66 -3.54
C GLY A 70 8.57 1.44 -3.93
N SER A 71 8.58 2.78 -3.87
CA SER A 71 7.43 3.61 -4.27
C SER A 71 7.44 4.01 -5.76
N GLY A 72 8.31 3.41 -6.57
CA GLY A 72 8.42 3.71 -8.02
C GLY A 72 7.27 3.17 -8.88
N THR A 73 6.50 2.23 -8.34
CA THR A 73 5.16 1.83 -8.77
C THR A 73 4.23 2.15 -7.62
N ALA A 74 2.96 2.49 -7.86
CA ALA A 74 2.02 3.07 -6.90
C ALA A 74 1.69 2.25 -5.61
N GLU A 75 2.45 1.21 -5.29
CA GLU A 75 2.32 0.41 -4.10
C GLU A 75 3.54 0.61 -3.18
N GLU A 76 3.30 1.01 -1.93
CA GLU A 76 4.34 1.02 -0.90
C GLU A 76 4.95 -0.38 -0.73
N LEU A 77 6.26 -0.46 -0.51
CA LEU A 77 6.97 -1.73 -0.32
C LEU A 77 6.22 -2.58 0.74
N PRO A 78 5.71 -3.79 0.40
CA PRO A 78 4.80 -4.52 1.28
C PRO A 78 5.56 -5.13 2.45
N ILE A 79 4.86 -5.26 3.58
CA ILE A 79 5.37 -5.97 4.75
C ILE A 79 5.30 -7.47 4.45
N THR A 80 6.43 -8.16 4.56
CA THR A 80 6.54 -9.59 4.17
C THR A 80 7.15 -10.43 5.29
N HIS A 81 7.00 -11.76 5.17
CA HIS A 81 7.74 -12.70 6.01
C HIS A 81 9.17 -12.87 5.49
N THR A 82 10.10 -13.13 6.41
CA THR A 82 11.48 -13.45 6.06
C THR A 82 11.52 -14.75 5.25
N PRO A 83 11.98 -14.73 3.98
CA PRO A 83 11.99 -15.93 3.16
C PRO A 83 12.96 -16.97 3.75
N ALA A 84 12.52 -18.23 3.83
CA ALA A 84 13.29 -19.32 4.46
C ALA A 84 14.68 -19.53 3.82
N ARG A 85 14.82 -19.23 2.52
CA ARG A 85 16.09 -19.29 1.78
C ARG A 85 17.13 -18.30 2.32
N THR A 86 16.69 -17.23 2.95
CA THR A 86 17.56 -16.18 3.49
C THR A 86 17.96 -16.45 4.94
N LEU A 87 17.31 -17.39 5.64
CA LEU A 87 17.66 -17.74 7.02
C LEU A 87 19.08 -18.30 7.14
N LEU A 88 19.51 -19.15 6.20
CA LEU A 88 20.84 -19.75 6.21
C LEU A 88 21.98 -18.75 5.95
N PRO A 89 21.93 -17.89 4.90
CA PRO A 89 22.94 -16.85 4.76
C PRO A 89 22.88 -15.82 5.90
N LEU A 90 21.69 -15.50 6.42
CA LEU A 90 21.54 -14.59 7.56
C LEU A 90 22.18 -15.15 8.83
N SER A 91 21.98 -16.44 9.13
CA SER A 91 22.59 -17.08 10.30
C SER A 91 24.12 -17.15 10.18
N LEU A 92 24.65 -17.40 8.98
CA LEU A 92 26.09 -17.35 8.72
C LEU A 92 26.66 -15.94 8.93
N VAL A 93 26.00 -14.91 8.42
CA VAL A 93 26.40 -13.51 8.63
C VAL A 93 26.31 -13.14 10.10
N LEU A 94 25.27 -13.59 10.81
CA LEU A 94 25.11 -13.35 12.25
C LEU A 94 26.25 -13.99 13.05
N ILE A 95 26.59 -15.25 12.78
CA ILE A 95 27.70 -15.95 13.46
C ILE A 95 29.03 -15.28 13.16
N ALA A 96 29.27 -14.89 11.90
CA ALA A 96 30.50 -14.21 11.50
C ALA A 96 30.62 -12.84 12.20
N THR A 97 29.53 -12.06 12.21
CA THR A 97 29.48 -10.74 12.85
C THR A 97 29.64 -10.84 14.36
N PHE A 98 28.96 -11.81 14.99
CA PHE A 98 29.12 -12.12 16.41
C PHE A 98 30.57 -12.46 16.76
N SER A 99 31.19 -13.35 15.99
CA SER A 99 32.57 -13.79 16.22
C SER A 99 33.55 -12.63 16.05
N LEU A 100 33.34 -11.79 15.03
CA LEU A 100 34.17 -10.61 14.77
C LEU A 100 34.05 -9.58 15.89
N ILE A 101 32.83 -9.27 16.32
CA ILE A 101 32.58 -8.30 17.39
C ILE A 101 33.10 -8.84 18.71
N ALA A 102 32.86 -10.12 19.03
CA ALA A 102 33.42 -10.74 20.22
C ALA A 102 34.95 -10.68 20.23
N TRP A 103 35.59 -10.98 19.09
CA TRP A 103 37.05 -10.87 18.96
C TRP A 103 37.54 -9.42 19.16
N LEU A 104 36.85 -8.43 18.60
CA LEU A 104 37.18 -7.03 18.81
C LEU A 104 37.05 -6.63 20.29
N LEU A 105 35.92 -6.95 20.92
CA LEU A 105 35.66 -6.58 22.32
C LEU A 105 36.59 -7.29 23.30
N ILE A 106 37.06 -8.50 23.00
CA ILE A 106 37.98 -9.24 23.89
C ILE A 106 39.42 -8.72 23.76
N ASN A 107 39.86 -8.38 22.54
CA ASN A 107 41.27 -8.07 22.29
C ASN A 107 41.59 -6.56 22.32
N TYR A 108 40.61 -5.69 22.12
CA TYR A 108 40.82 -4.25 21.96
C TYR A 108 39.99 -3.37 22.90
N THR A 109 39.13 -3.96 23.73
CA THR A 109 38.22 -3.20 24.62
C THR A 109 38.16 -3.82 26.02
N ASP A 110 37.96 -2.99 27.04
CA ASP A 110 37.77 -3.44 28.43
C ASP A 110 36.28 -3.79 28.72
N SER A 111 35.60 -4.52 27.83
CA SER A 111 34.20 -4.91 28.11
C SER A 111 34.13 -6.02 29.16
N ASN A 112 33.30 -5.81 30.19
CA ASN A 112 33.05 -6.80 31.25
C ASN A 112 32.17 -7.97 30.78
N VAL A 113 31.41 -7.80 29.71
CA VAL A 113 30.45 -8.80 29.20
C VAL A 113 30.52 -8.91 27.66
N PRO A 114 31.71 -9.20 27.10
CA PRO A 114 31.98 -9.08 25.67
C PRO A 114 31.13 -10.04 24.83
N TRP A 115 30.75 -11.20 25.38
CA TRP A 115 29.87 -12.17 24.73
C TRP A 115 28.42 -11.70 24.62
N ALA A 116 27.90 -11.03 25.64
CA ALA A 116 26.51 -10.55 25.63
C ALA A 116 26.39 -9.28 24.79
N ASP A 117 27.36 -8.37 24.90
CA ASP A 117 27.43 -7.15 24.08
C ASP A 117 27.59 -7.49 22.59
N SER A 118 28.43 -8.48 22.24
CA SER A 118 28.59 -8.92 20.85
C SER A 118 27.35 -9.61 20.30
N PHE A 119 26.64 -10.38 21.13
CA PHE A 119 25.39 -11.04 20.76
C PHE A 119 24.28 -10.03 20.45
N ILE A 120 24.05 -9.07 21.35
CA ILE A 120 23.07 -8.00 21.14
C ILE A 120 23.41 -7.20 19.88
N THR A 121 24.68 -6.80 19.72
CA THR A 121 25.10 -5.99 18.58
C THR A 121 24.92 -6.73 17.25
N ALA A 122 25.30 -8.01 17.18
CA ALA A 122 25.12 -8.83 15.99
C ALA A 122 23.62 -8.98 15.62
N LEU A 123 22.76 -9.18 16.63
CA LEU A 123 21.32 -9.23 16.42
C LEU A 123 20.76 -7.88 15.96
N SER A 124 21.20 -6.75 16.52
CA SER A 124 20.77 -5.42 16.08
C SER A 124 21.17 -5.12 14.63
N ILE A 125 22.36 -5.54 14.21
CA ILE A 125 22.82 -5.44 12.82
C ILE A 125 21.86 -6.20 11.89
N ALA A 126 21.55 -7.46 12.23
CA ALA A 126 20.61 -8.29 11.47
C ALA A 126 19.19 -7.71 11.48
N GLY A 127 18.71 -7.25 12.65
CA GLY A 127 17.40 -6.64 12.84
C GLY A 127 17.22 -5.37 12.01
N MET A 128 18.21 -4.49 11.97
CA MET A 128 18.19 -3.28 11.13
C MET A 128 18.11 -3.61 9.64
N TRP A 129 18.82 -4.65 9.20
CA TRP A 129 18.72 -5.11 7.81
C TRP A 129 17.35 -5.71 7.49
N MET A 130 16.78 -6.49 8.41
CA MET A 130 15.42 -7.05 8.29
C MET A 130 14.35 -5.94 8.27
N LEU A 131 14.52 -4.91 9.09
CA LEU A 131 13.67 -3.71 9.11
C LEU A 131 13.75 -2.96 7.77
N ALA A 132 14.95 -2.77 7.23
CA ALA A 132 15.13 -2.18 5.90
C ALA A 132 14.37 -2.94 4.81
N LYS A 133 14.29 -4.28 4.91
CA LYS A 133 13.53 -5.15 4.00
C LYS A 133 12.03 -5.25 4.32
N LYS A 134 11.53 -4.60 5.38
CA LYS A 134 10.16 -4.71 5.91
C LYS A 134 9.76 -6.14 6.28
N TYR A 135 10.66 -6.91 6.88
CA TYR A 135 10.34 -8.23 7.42
C TYR A 135 9.69 -8.14 8.80
N VAL A 136 8.59 -8.86 9.03
CA VAL A 136 7.88 -8.82 10.32
C VAL A 136 8.67 -9.44 11.46
N GLU A 137 9.48 -10.47 11.18
CA GLU A 137 10.30 -11.17 12.18
C GLU A 137 11.37 -10.27 12.80
N GLN A 138 11.63 -9.10 12.23
CA GLN A 138 12.51 -8.09 12.81
C GLN A 138 12.09 -7.72 14.25
N TRP A 139 10.79 -7.69 14.54
CA TRP A 139 10.27 -7.43 15.88
C TRP A 139 10.61 -8.54 16.89
N LEU A 140 10.76 -9.80 16.43
CA LEU A 140 11.20 -10.90 17.29
C LEU A 140 12.68 -10.73 17.66
N VAL A 141 13.50 -10.25 16.71
CA VAL A 141 14.91 -9.92 16.96
C VAL A 141 15.01 -8.81 17.99
N TRP A 142 14.24 -7.73 17.85
CA TRP A 142 14.21 -6.63 18.84
C TRP A 142 13.72 -7.07 20.21
N MET A 143 12.73 -7.95 20.28
CA MET A 143 12.29 -8.51 21.56
C MET A 143 13.41 -9.25 22.30
N VAL A 144 14.21 -10.04 21.58
CA VAL A 144 15.38 -10.74 22.16
C VAL A 144 16.44 -9.72 22.58
N VAL A 145 16.77 -8.76 21.70
CA VAL A 145 17.74 -7.70 21.99
C VAL A 145 17.35 -6.90 23.23
N ASP A 146 16.10 -6.47 23.33
CA ASP A 146 15.60 -5.66 24.43
C ASP A 146 15.54 -6.44 25.74
N ALA A 147 15.15 -7.72 25.70
CA ALA A 147 15.11 -8.58 26.88
C ALA A 147 16.53 -8.84 27.44
N VAL A 148 17.49 -9.16 26.57
CA VAL A 148 18.89 -9.36 27.00
C VAL A 148 19.49 -8.04 27.48
N SER A 149 19.25 -6.93 26.77
CA SER A 149 19.71 -5.59 27.18
C SER A 149 19.14 -5.17 28.53
N CYS A 150 17.85 -5.43 28.77
CA CYS A 150 17.19 -5.17 30.05
C CYS A 150 17.93 -5.86 31.21
N GLY A 151 18.21 -7.17 31.08
CA GLY A 151 18.95 -7.92 32.11
C GLY A 151 20.40 -7.46 32.27
N LEU A 152 21.07 -7.14 31.17
CA LEU A 152 22.45 -6.64 31.16
C LEU A 152 22.56 -5.27 31.85
N TYR A 153 21.57 -4.39 31.67
CA TYR A 153 21.51 -3.11 32.36
C TYR A 153 21.10 -3.21 33.83
N VAL A 154 20.30 -4.22 34.24
CA VAL A 154 20.13 -4.54 35.68
C VAL A 154 21.47 -4.92 36.29
N TYR A 155 22.26 -5.77 35.61
CA TYR A 155 23.58 -6.18 36.08
C TYR A 155 24.59 -5.02 36.18
N LYS A 156 24.44 -3.98 35.33
CA LYS A 156 25.24 -2.76 35.34
C LYS A 156 24.71 -1.67 36.30
N ASP A 157 23.74 -2.00 37.18
CA ASP A 157 23.07 -1.08 38.12
C ASP A 157 22.37 0.14 37.47
N LEU A 158 22.02 0.02 36.17
CA LEU A 158 21.36 1.06 35.39
C LEU A 158 19.84 0.81 35.30
N TYR A 159 19.16 0.95 36.44
CA TYR A 159 17.73 0.62 36.56
C TYR A 159 16.80 1.43 35.63
N PHE A 160 17.10 2.71 35.39
CA PHE A 160 16.27 3.54 34.50
C PHE A 160 16.31 3.04 33.06
N THR A 161 17.53 2.83 32.52
CA THR A 161 17.74 2.31 31.17
C THR A 161 17.18 0.89 31.04
N SER A 162 17.37 0.04 32.05
CA SER A 162 16.77 -1.30 32.09
C SER A 162 15.25 -1.26 31.97
N GLY A 163 14.58 -0.39 32.74
CA GLY A 163 13.12 -0.20 32.66
C GLY A 163 12.66 0.28 31.28
N LEU A 164 13.43 1.16 30.63
CA LEU A 164 13.16 1.64 29.28
C LEU A 164 13.24 0.52 28.24
N TYR A 165 14.28 -0.33 28.29
CA TYR A 165 14.40 -1.50 27.42
C TYR A 165 13.29 -2.54 27.69
N GLY A 166 12.90 -2.73 28.95
CA GLY A 166 11.73 -3.54 29.29
C GLY A 166 10.44 -3.00 28.65
N PHE A 167 10.27 -1.68 28.62
CA PHE A 167 9.16 -1.02 27.93
C PHE A 167 9.24 -1.19 26.41
N TYR A 168 10.43 -1.07 25.81
CA TYR A 168 10.65 -1.31 24.38
C TYR A 168 10.31 -2.75 23.98
N ALA A 169 10.70 -3.75 24.79
CA ALA A 169 10.34 -5.14 24.57
C ALA A 169 8.81 -5.35 24.51
N VAL A 170 8.06 -4.67 25.39
CA VAL A 170 6.58 -4.72 25.39
C VAL A 170 6.03 -4.10 24.10
N ILE A 171 6.55 -2.96 23.65
CA ILE A 171 6.08 -2.37 22.39
C ILE A 171 6.47 -3.25 21.20
N ALA A 172 7.64 -3.90 21.23
CA ALA A 172 8.06 -4.79 20.16
C ALA A 172 7.07 -5.96 19.95
N VAL A 173 6.51 -6.50 21.04
CA VAL A 173 5.41 -7.49 20.98
C VAL A 173 4.19 -6.92 20.23
N PHE A 174 3.75 -5.72 20.59
CA PHE A 174 2.59 -5.09 19.92
C PHE A 174 2.90 -4.71 18.46
N GLY A 175 4.13 -4.26 18.19
CA GLY A 175 4.65 -3.95 16.85
C GLY A 175 4.58 -5.18 15.94
N TYR A 176 5.04 -6.34 16.44
CA TYR A 176 4.95 -7.62 15.73
C TYR A 176 3.52 -7.96 15.31
N PHE A 177 2.56 -7.95 16.25
CA PHE A 177 1.17 -8.28 15.94
C PHE A 177 0.53 -7.26 14.99
N LYS A 178 0.85 -5.98 15.13
CA LYS A 178 0.35 -4.94 14.23
C LYS A 178 0.88 -5.11 12.82
N TRP A 179 2.18 -5.28 12.67
CA TRP A 179 2.81 -5.49 11.36
C TRP A 179 2.29 -6.77 10.72
N LYS A 180 2.09 -7.85 11.49
CA LYS A 180 1.45 -9.08 11.00
C LYS A 180 0.02 -8.86 10.49
N ARG A 181 -0.76 -7.95 11.13
CA ARG A 181 -2.10 -7.56 10.65
C ARG A 181 -2.08 -6.63 9.44
N MET A 182 -1.00 -5.86 9.28
CA MET A 182 -0.76 -4.98 8.13
C MET A 182 -0.18 -5.72 6.93
N MET A 183 0.26 -6.97 7.11
CA MET A 183 0.65 -7.80 5.99
C MET A 183 -0.54 -7.91 5.04
N PRO A 184 -0.33 -7.64 3.74
CA PRO A 184 -1.31 -8.02 2.75
C PRO A 184 -1.59 -9.50 2.98
N HIS A 185 -2.85 -9.86 3.18
CA HIS A 185 -3.23 -11.25 3.02
C HIS A 185 -2.85 -11.60 1.60
N ILE A 186 -1.76 -12.36 1.45
CA ILE A 186 -1.46 -13.07 0.22
C ILE A 186 -2.59 -14.10 0.11
N ALA A 187 -3.77 -13.68 -0.36
CA ALA A 187 -4.55 -14.54 -1.22
C ALA A 187 -3.60 -14.83 -2.38
N ASP A 188 -3.07 -16.05 -2.41
CA ASP A 188 -2.01 -16.54 -3.29
C ASP A 188 -1.86 -15.69 -4.57
N SER A 189 -0.93 -14.73 -4.54
CA SER A 189 -0.45 -14.11 -5.76
C SER A 189 0.32 -15.19 -6.52
N PRO A 190 -0.09 -15.58 -7.73
CA PRO A 190 0.54 -16.69 -8.45
C PRO A 190 1.89 -16.21 -9.01
N SER A 191 2.95 -16.28 -8.21
CA SER A 191 4.28 -15.89 -8.66
C SER A 191 5.41 -16.81 -8.18
N SER A 192 5.27 -18.13 -8.35
CA SER A 192 6.46 -19.01 -8.40
C SER A 192 6.26 -20.42 -8.99
N ARG A 193 5.35 -20.64 -9.94
CA ARG A 193 5.29 -21.93 -10.65
C ARG A 193 5.49 -21.74 -12.14
N LYS A 194 6.64 -22.19 -12.63
CA LYS A 194 6.80 -22.65 -14.01
C LYS A 194 6.12 -24.02 -14.09
N GLU A 195 4.81 -24.05 -14.16
CA GLU A 195 4.05 -25.24 -14.55
C GLU A 195 3.15 -24.80 -15.71
N GLU A 196 3.26 -25.52 -16.83
CA GLU A 196 2.36 -25.37 -17.97
C GLU A 196 0.90 -25.43 -17.49
N PRO A 197 0.00 -24.60 -18.04
CA PRO A 197 -1.35 -24.50 -17.48
C PRO A 197 -2.14 -25.76 -17.83
N GLU A 198 -2.34 -26.62 -16.83
CA GLU A 198 -3.42 -27.60 -16.82
C GLU A 198 -4.66 -26.89 -16.21
N GLU A 199 -5.71 -26.78 -17.01
CA GLU A 199 -6.95 -26.06 -16.70
C GLU A 199 -7.62 -26.58 -15.41
N ILE A 200 -7.69 -25.73 -14.38
CA ILE A 200 -8.66 -25.87 -13.29
C ILE A 200 -9.42 -24.54 -13.19
N GLY A 201 -10.65 -24.56 -13.71
CA GLY A 201 -11.49 -23.39 -13.93
C GLY A 201 -11.98 -22.72 -12.64
N ILE A 202 -11.46 -21.52 -12.39
CA ILE A 202 -12.23 -20.43 -11.80
C ILE A 202 -12.14 -19.27 -12.79
N ASN A 203 -13.25 -19.01 -13.48
CA ASN A 203 -13.37 -18.09 -14.60
C ASN A 203 -13.47 -16.65 -14.07
N TYR A 204 -12.33 -15.97 -13.88
CA TYR A 204 -12.31 -14.52 -13.88
C TYR A 204 -12.23 -14.06 -15.34
N PRO A 205 -13.27 -13.43 -15.91
CA PRO A 205 -13.11 -12.86 -17.24
C PRO A 205 -12.18 -11.66 -17.11
N ILE A 206 -10.89 -11.90 -17.39
CA ILE A 206 -10.02 -10.85 -17.91
C ILE A 206 -10.76 -10.34 -19.15
N LEU A 207 -11.21 -9.08 -19.14
CA LEU A 207 -11.88 -8.47 -20.27
C LEU A 207 -10.97 -8.55 -21.50
N SER A 208 -11.26 -9.50 -22.37
CA SER A 208 -10.66 -9.55 -23.70
C SER A 208 -11.39 -8.57 -24.60
N LEU A 209 -10.77 -8.20 -25.71
CA LEU A 209 -11.44 -7.45 -26.79
C LEU A 209 -12.65 -8.22 -27.38
N ASP A 210 -12.83 -9.49 -27.01
CA ASP A 210 -13.98 -10.32 -27.39
C ASP A 210 -15.16 -10.18 -26.42
N TYR A 211 -15.05 -9.39 -25.36
CA TYR A 211 -16.17 -9.10 -24.46
C TYR A 211 -17.16 -8.13 -25.10
N HIS A 212 -18.44 -8.52 -25.14
CA HIS A 212 -19.50 -7.74 -25.75
C HIS A 212 -20.59 -7.43 -24.71
N PRO A 213 -20.52 -6.28 -24.03
CA PRO A 213 -21.54 -5.89 -23.05
C PRO A 213 -22.88 -5.61 -23.73
N GLU A 214 -23.99 -5.90 -23.03
CA GLU A 214 -25.34 -5.62 -23.52
C GLU A 214 -25.66 -4.11 -23.58
N ALA A 215 -25.00 -3.33 -22.72
CA ALA A 215 -25.04 -1.88 -22.69
C ALA A 215 -23.73 -1.27 -22.15
N VAL A 216 -23.34 -0.12 -22.68
CA VAL A 216 -22.20 0.67 -22.19
C VAL A 216 -22.69 2.02 -21.68
N ILE A 217 -22.39 2.33 -20.41
CA ILE A 217 -22.68 3.61 -19.78
C ILE A 217 -21.43 4.49 -19.84
N LEU A 218 -21.50 5.62 -20.53
CA LEU A 218 -20.49 6.66 -20.52
C LEU A 218 -20.86 7.72 -19.49
N THR A 219 -20.08 7.77 -18.40
CA THR A 219 -20.27 8.72 -17.31
C THR A 219 -19.54 10.05 -17.56
N ASN A 220 -19.88 11.09 -16.79
CA ASN A 220 -19.37 12.44 -17.01
C ASN A 220 -17.97 12.70 -16.41
N GLY A 221 -17.12 11.69 -16.24
CA GLY A 221 -15.71 11.88 -15.92
C GLY A 221 -14.87 12.18 -17.17
N GLU A 222 -13.59 11.81 -17.14
CA GLU A 222 -12.69 11.96 -18.27
C GLU A 222 -13.02 10.92 -19.35
N TYR A 223 -13.06 11.36 -20.61
CA TYR A 223 -13.37 10.46 -21.72
C TYR A 223 -12.29 9.37 -21.85
N PRO A 224 -12.64 8.10 -22.10
CA PRO A 224 -11.65 7.03 -22.17
C PRO A 224 -10.53 7.29 -23.19
N ALA A 225 -9.28 7.23 -22.73
CA ALA A 225 -8.09 7.39 -23.58
C ALA A 225 -7.42 6.06 -23.96
N HIS A 226 -7.63 5.00 -23.15
CA HIS A 226 -7.02 3.69 -23.37
C HIS A 226 -7.76 2.91 -24.49
N ASP A 227 -7.01 2.14 -25.29
CA ASP A 227 -7.53 1.44 -26.48
C ASP A 227 -8.66 0.46 -26.16
N LEU A 228 -8.57 -0.23 -25.03
CA LEU A 228 -9.55 -1.25 -24.62
C LEU A 228 -10.96 -0.68 -24.34
N PRO A 229 -11.17 0.27 -23.39
CA PRO A 229 -12.49 0.86 -23.17
C PRO A 229 -12.99 1.62 -24.39
N LEU A 230 -12.11 2.20 -25.20
CA LEU A 230 -12.48 2.90 -26.43
C LEU A 230 -12.95 1.94 -27.53
N SER A 231 -12.34 0.75 -27.63
CA SER A 231 -12.78 -0.31 -28.56
C SER A 231 -14.11 -0.90 -28.14
N LEU A 232 -14.29 -1.18 -26.84
CA LEU A 232 -15.56 -1.67 -26.29
C LEU A 232 -16.69 -0.65 -26.45
N LEU A 233 -16.41 0.64 -26.23
CA LEU A 233 -17.39 1.72 -26.44
C LEU A 233 -17.79 1.87 -27.92
N LYS A 234 -16.88 1.57 -28.87
CA LYS A 234 -17.17 1.59 -30.30
C LYS A 234 -17.92 0.35 -30.80
N GLN A 235 -17.67 -0.80 -30.17
CA GLN A 235 -18.33 -2.07 -30.50
C GLN A 235 -19.65 -2.26 -29.76
N ALA A 236 -19.94 -1.41 -28.79
CA ALA A 236 -21.17 -1.42 -28.00
C ALA A 236 -22.40 -1.38 -28.90
N GLY A 237 -23.30 -2.36 -28.74
CA GLY A 237 -24.59 -2.37 -29.43
C GLY A 237 -25.63 -1.44 -28.80
N TYR A 238 -25.35 -0.88 -27.61
CA TYR A 238 -26.23 0.06 -26.92
C TYR A 238 -25.42 0.98 -25.98
N VAL A 239 -25.45 2.29 -26.21
CA VAL A 239 -24.66 3.28 -25.46
C VAL A 239 -25.56 4.28 -24.76
N VAL A 240 -25.41 4.38 -23.45
CA VAL A 240 -26.12 5.33 -22.59
C VAL A 240 -25.13 6.38 -22.09
N CYS A 241 -25.38 7.66 -22.37
CA CYS A 241 -24.54 8.76 -21.89
C CYS A 241 -25.18 9.44 -20.68
N CYS A 242 -24.40 9.69 -19.62
CA CYS A 242 -24.81 10.49 -18.49
C CYS A 242 -24.67 11.99 -18.82
N ASP A 243 -25.79 12.70 -18.90
CA ASP A 243 -25.88 14.17 -19.04
C ASP A 243 -24.75 14.80 -19.90
N GLY A 244 -23.81 15.52 -19.28
CA GLY A 244 -22.72 16.21 -19.96
C GLY A 244 -21.75 15.33 -20.75
N ALA A 245 -21.71 14.01 -20.49
CA ALA A 245 -20.89 13.06 -21.23
C ALA A 245 -21.32 12.94 -22.71
N ALA A 246 -22.59 13.18 -23.00
CA ALA A 246 -23.12 13.17 -24.36
C ALA A 246 -22.43 14.20 -25.26
N ASN A 247 -22.00 15.35 -24.72
CA ASN A 247 -21.32 16.40 -25.49
C ASN A 247 -20.03 15.90 -26.14
N GLU A 248 -19.22 15.15 -25.40
CA GLU A 248 -17.94 14.64 -25.91
C GLU A 248 -18.15 13.46 -26.87
N TYR A 249 -19.10 12.59 -26.56
CA TYR A 249 -19.45 11.45 -27.41
C TYR A 249 -19.94 11.91 -28.80
N VAL A 250 -20.81 12.92 -28.82
CA VAL A 250 -21.37 13.50 -30.03
C VAL A 250 -20.35 14.34 -30.81
N ARG A 251 -19.46 15.08 -30.14
CA ARG A 251 -18.37 15.82 -30.80
C ARG A 251 -17.42 14.90 -31.56
N ARG A 252 -17.27 13.64 -31.13
CA ARG A 252 -16.46 12.61 -31.79
C ARG A 252 -17.19 11.90 -32.95
N GLY A 253 -18.42 12.31 -33.26
CA GLY A 253 -19.20 11.80 -34.39
C GLY A 253 -20.06 10.57 -34.08
N PHE A 254 -20.19 10.18 -32.82
CA PHE A 254 -21.05 9.07 -32.40
C PHE A 254 -22.43 9.57 -31.95
N ILE A 255 -23.44 8.71 -32.04
CA ILE A 255 -24.81 9.00 -31.60
C ILE A 255 -25.14 8.04 -30.45
N PRO A 256 -25.46 8.53 -29.24
CA PRO A 256 -25.86 7.65 -28.14
C PRO A 256 -27.28 7.13 -28.37
N ASP A 257 -27.60 5.97 -27.80
CA ASP A 257 -28.95 5.39 -27.85
C ASP A 257 -29.88 6.01 -26.80
N ALA A 258 -29.32 6.41 -25.66
CA ALA A 258 -30.03 7.11 -24.62
C ALA A 258 -29.12 8.14 -23.92
N ILE A 259 -29.69 9.25 -23.51
CA ILE A 259 -29.05 10.24 -22.66
C ILE A 259 -29.86 10.33 -21.37
N VAL A 260 -29.23 10.07 -20.23
CA VAL A 260 -29.91 10.04 -18.92
C VAL A 260 -29.30 11.09 -18.01
N GLY A 261 -30.14 11.88 -17.36
CA GLY A 261 -29.72 12.91 -16.41
C GLY A 261 -30.73 14.05 -16.27
N ASP A 262 -30.36 15.10 -15.56
CA ASP A 262 -31.15 16.33 -15.43
C ASP A 262 -31.24 17.13 -16.75
N GLY A 263 -30.25 16.97 -17.62
CA GLY A 263 -30.12 17.64 -18.90
C GLY A 263 -29.57 19.06 -18.81
N ASP A 264 -29.01 19.47 -17.67
CA ASP A 264 -28.50 20.82 -17.47
C ASP A 264 -27.11 21.00 -18.08
N SER A 265 -26.28 19.95 -18.13
CA SER A 265 -24.94 20.03 -18.74
C SER A 265 -24.91 19.69 -20.23
N ILE A 266 -26.04 19.36 -20.85
CA ILE A 266 -26.14 19.09 -22.29
C ILE A 266 -26.16 20.41 -23.07
N SER A 267 -25.38 20.52 -24.14
CA SER A 267 -25.41 21.65 -25.06
C SER A 267 -26.77 21.81 -25.77
N GLU A 268 -27.20 23.05 -26.02
CA GLU A 268 -28.49 23.37 -26.67
C GLU A 268 -28.62 22.75 -28.07
N GLU A 269 -27.50 22.57 -28.78
CA GLU A 269 -27.44 21.87 -30.07
C GLU A 269 -27.86 20.39 -29.94
N ILE A 270 -27.36 19.71 -28.89
CA ILE A 270 -27.68 18.31 -28.62
C ILE A 270 -29.11 18.17 -28.09
N LYS A 271 -29.53 19.08 -27.21
CA LYS A 271 -30.92 19.13 -26.71
C LYS A 271 -31.90 19.19 -27.87
N THR A 272 -31.64 20.03 -28.88
CA THR A 272 -32.53 20.17 -30.04
C THR A 272 -32.47 18.97 -30.97
N ARG A 273 -31.28 18.40 -31.20
CA ARG A 273 -31.07 17.31 -32.16
C ARG A 273 -31.50 15.93 -31.64
N LEU A 274 -31.43 15.71 -30.33
CA LEU A 274 -31.58 14.40 -29.70
C LEU A 274 -32.69 14.36 -28.63
N VAL A 275 -33.69 15.24 -28.72
CA VAL A 275 -34.84 15.29 -27.78
C VAL A 275 -35.46 13.90 -27.52
N GLY A 276 -35.59 13.08 -28.57
CA GLY A 276 -36.28 11.78 -28.51
C GLY A 276 -35.57 10.70 -27.69
N ILE A 277 -34.31 10.90 -27.31
CA ILE A 277 -33.51 9.94 -26.55
C ILE A 277 -33.07 10.47 -25.18
N ILE A 278 -33.50 11.69 -24.81
CA ILE A 278 -33.20 12.29 -23.51
C ILE A 278 -34.25 11.84 -22.50
N HIS A 279 -33.83 11.02 -21.55
CA HIS A 279 -34.61 10.57 -20.41
C HIS A 279 -34.31 11.48 -19.23
N LYS A 280 -35.20 12.44 -19.01
CA LYS A 280 -35.12 13.34 -17.87
C LYS A 280 -35.67 12.66 -16.62
N ASP A 281 -34.85 12.59 -15.59
CA ASP A 281 -35.30 12.24 -14.25
C ASP A 281 -35.54 13.52 -13.44
N ALA A 282 -36.64 13.59 -12.72
CA ALA A 282 -37.01 14.74 -11.89
C ALA A 282 -36.31 14.71 -10.52
N ASP A 283 -35.75 13.56 -10.14
CA ASP A 283 -35.02 13.42 -8.88
C ASP A 283 -33.64 14.07 -8.95
N GLN A 284 -33.47 15.18 -8.23
CA GLN A 284 -32.22 15.93 -8.16
C GLN A 284 -31.26 15.39 -7.08
N GLU A 285 -31.71 14.46 -6.23
CA GLU A 285 -30.92 13.92 -5.11
C GLU A 285 -30.07 12.71 -5.54
N THR A 286 -30.30 12.13 -6.72
CA THR A 286 -29.61 10.94 -7.23
C THR A 286 -28.58 11.25 -8.33
N ASN A 287 -27.43 10.59 -8.26
CA ASN A 287 -26.34 10.75 -9.24
C ASN A 287 -26.76 10.25 -10.63
N ASP A 288 -26.33 10.92 -11.70
CA ASP A 288 -26.63 10.57 -13.10
C ASP A 288 -26.17 9.16 -13.48
N GLN A 289 -25.08 8.68 -12.87
CA GLN A 289 -24.64 7.29 -13.06
C GLN A 289 -25.69 6.30 -12.52
N THR A 290 -26.27 6.56 -11.34
CA THR A 290 -27.31 5.71 -10.73
C THR A 290 -28.53 5.65 -11.62
N LYS A 291 -28.99 6.82 -12.09
CA LYS A 291 -30.12 6.92 -13.03
C LYS A 291 -29.86 6.14 -14.32
N ALA A 292 -28.64 6.23 -14.87
CA ALA A 292 -28.27 5.50 -16.07
C ALA A 292 -28.25 3.97 -15.85
N ILE A 293 -27.79 3.51 -14.69
CA ILE A 293 -27.81 2.09 -14.30
C ILE A 293 -29.27 1.60 -14.17
N GLU A 294 -30.10 2.32 -13.42
CA GLU A 294 -31.51 1.98 -13.23
C GLU A 294 -32.28 1.97 -14.55
N PHE A 295 -31.98 2.93 -15.44
CA PHE A 295 -32.52 2.96 -16.79
C PHE A 295 -32.13 1.70 -17.57
N CYS A 296 -30.85 1.31 -17.58
CA CYS A 296 -30.40 0.08 -18.25
C CYS A 296 -31.10 -1.18 -17.68
N ILE A 297 -31.23 -1.26 -16.35
CA ILE A 297 -31.92 -2.37 -15.68
C ILE A 297 -33.40 -2.40 -16.08
N SER A 298 -34.07 -1.24 -16.17
CA SER A 298 -35.47 -1.13 -16.61
C SER A 298 -35.69 -1.61 -18.05
N GLN A 299 -34.68 -1.45 -18.92
CA GLN A 299 -34.65 -1.98 -20.29
C GLN A 299 -34.29 -3.48 -20.35
N GLY A 300 -34.12 -4.14 -19.19
CA GLY A 300 -33.79 -5.56 -19.08
C GLY A 300 -32.33 -5.91 -19.37
N LYS A 301 -31.43 -4.91 -19.41
CA LYS A 301 -29.99 -5.10 -19.63
C LYS A 301 -29.34 -5.63 -18.36
N LYS A 302 -28.50 -6.65 -18.50
CA LYS A 302 -27.88 -7.35 -17.36
C LYS A 302 -26.37 -7.19 -17.28
N ASP A 303 -25.75 -7.06 -18.45
CA ASP A 303 -24.30 -6.92 -18.60
C ASP A 303 -23.97 -5.48 -18.99
N ILE A 304 -23.60 -4.68 -18.00
CA ILE A 304 -23.46 -3.23 -18.14
C ILE A 304 -22.00 -2.84 -17.88
N LEU A 305 -21.39 -2.26 -18.91
CA LEU A 305 -20.03 -1.74 -18.85
C LEU A 305 -20.05 -0.23 -18.59
N ILE A 306 -19.40 0.22 -17.53
CA ILE A 306 -19.28 1.63 -17.16
C ILE A 306 -17.90 2.13 -17.56
N VAL A 307 -17.87 3.22 -18.35
CA VAL A 307 -16.64 3.88 -18.80
C VAL A 307 -16.66 5.36 -18.44
N GLY A 308 -15.46 5.94 -18.30
CA GLY A 308 -15.28 7.36 -18.00
C GLY A 308 -15.66 7.75 -16.58
N ALA A 309 -15.66 6.82 -15.63
CA ALA A 309 -16.14 7.02 -14.25
C ALA A 309 -15.25 7.96 -13.41
N THR A 310 -14.02 8.23 -13.88
CA THR A 310 -12.96 8.89 -13.11
C THR A 310 -12.32 10.04 -13.90
N GLY A 311 -11.50 10.88 -13.26
CA GLY A 311 -10.59 11.81 -13.96
C GLY A 311 -11.08 13.25 -14.10
N LYS A 312 -12.21 13.62 -13.50
CA LYS A 312 -12.59 15.04 -13.30
C LYS A 312 -12.52 15.44 -11.84
N ARG A 313 -13.63 15.35 -11.11
CA ARG A 313 -13.68 15.67 -9.68
C ARG A 313 -13.53 14.40 -8.84
N GLU A 314 -12.77 14.46 -7.75
CA GLU A 314 -12.48 13.31 -6.90
C GLU A 314 -13.71 12.83 -6.11
N ASP A 315 -14.59 13.75 -5.70
CA ASP A 315 -15.86 13.43 -5.02
C ASP A 315 -16.81 12.63 -5.94
N HIS A 316 -16.94 13.05 -7.20
CA HIS A 316 -17.68 12.31 -8.24
C HIS A 316 -17.04 10.97 -8.55
N THR A 317 -15.71 10.90 -8.58
CA THR A 317 -14.97 9.64 -8.84
C THR A 317 -15.26 8.60 -7.76
N LEU A 318 -15.22 9.00 -6.47
CA LEU A 318 -15.54 8.10 -5.35
C LEU A 318 -17.01 7.67 -5.37
N GLY A 319 -17.93 8.59 -5.69
CA GLY A 319 -19.33 8.26 -5.92
C GLY A 319 -19.48 7.21 -7.02
N ASN A 320 -18.89 7.46 -8.18
CA ASN A 320 -19.04 6.61 -9.36
C ASN A 320 -18.42 5.21 -9.22
N ILE A 321 -17.45 5.04 -8.32
CA ILE A 321 -16.83 3.73 -8.02
C ILE A 321 -17.61 3.00 -6.93
N SER A 322 -18.14 3.71 -5.92
CA SER A 322 -18.86 3.09 -4.80
C SER A 322 -20.30 2.68 -5.14
N LEU A 323 -20.94 3.37 -6.09
CA LEU A 323 -22.34 3.16 -6.47
C LEU A 323 -22.63 1.77 -7.08
N PRO A 324 -21.84 1.27 -8.06
CA PRO A 324 -22.03 -0.09 -8.57
C PRO A 324 -21.93 -1.16 -7.46
N MET A 325 -21.05 -0.95 -6.48
CA MET A 325 -20.86 -1.87 -5.34
C MET A 325 -22.09 -1.89 -4.40
N ALA A 326 -22.71 -0.73 -4.16
CA ALA A 326 -23.94 -0.64 -3.38
C ALA A 326 -25.14 -1.31 -4.08
N ILE A 327 -25.21 -1.20 -5.41
CA ILE A 327 -26.29 -1.78 -6.22
C ILE A 327 -26.15 -3.31 -6.31
N CYS A 328 -24.93 -3.85 -6.48
CA CYS A 328 -24.71 -5.30 -6.44
C CYS A 328 -25.08 -5.91 -5.08
N THR A 329 -24.73 -5.24 -3.99
CA THR A 329 -25.03 -5.74 -2.63
C THR A 329 -26.53 -5.73 -2.31
N HIS A 330 -27.27 -4.70 -2.75
CA HIS A 330 -28.73 -4.60 -2.54
C HIS A 330 -29.55 -5.37 -3.59
N GLY A 331 -29.02 -5.60 -4.80
CA GLY A 331 -29.66 -6.35 -5.88
C GLY A 331 -29.89 -7.84 -5.59
N SER A 332 -29.25 -8.36 -4.55
CA SER A 332 -29.51 -9.71 -4.02
C SER A 332 -30.95 -9.91 -3.50
N ALA A 333 -31.68 -8.81 -3.22
CA ALA A 333 -33.11 -8.85 -2.86
C ALA A 333 -34.06 -8.96 -4.07
N PHE A 334 -33.59 -8.70 -5.30
CA PHE A 334 -34.40 -8.69 -6.53
C PHE A 334 -34.22 -9.92 -7.43
N GLY A 335 -33.54 -10.96 -6.93
CA GLY A 335 -33.56 -12.30 -7.54
C GLY A 335 -32.67 -12.50 -8.77
N ARG A 336 -31.74 -11.58 -9.09
CA ARG A 336 -30.60 -11.77 -10.02
C ARG A 336 -29.65 -10.55 -9.95
N SER A 337 -28.35 -10.79 -9.74
CA SER A 337 -27.33 -9.73 -9.67
C SER A 337 -26.92 -9.25 -11.07
N PRO A 338 -27.02 -7.96 -11.40
CA PRO A 338 -26.38 -7.39 -12.59
C PRO A 338 -24.85 -7.40 -12.43
N CYS A 339 -24.13 -7.68 -13.52
CA CYS A 339 -22.66 -7.63 -13.54
C CYS A 339 -22.25 -6.23 -14.01
N PHE A 340 -21.47 -5.53 -13.19
CA PHE A 340 -20.90 -4.24 -13.56
C PHE A 340 -19.39 -4.39 -13.74
N THR A 341 -18.90 -3.92 -14.89
CA THR A 341 -17.48 -3.61 -15.10
C THR A 341 -17.31 -2.09 -15.06
N THR A 342 -16.37 -1.56 -14.28
CA THR A 342 -16.01 -0.12 -14.36
C THR A 342 -14.57 0.07 -14.83
N PHE A 343 -14.34 0.93 -15.84
CA PHE A 343 -13.00 1.38 -16.25
C PHE A 343 -12.66 2.77 -15.69
N ALA A 344 -11.55 2.84 -14.95
CA ALA A 344 -10.94 4.10 -14.49
C ALA A 344 -9.80 4.53 -15.43
N SER A 345 -9.69 5.83 -15.71
CA SER A 345 -8.68 6.49 -16.56
C SER A 345 -7.25 6.46 -15.97
N CYS A 346 -7.02 5.77 -14.87
CA CYS A 346 -5.81 5.92 -14.06
C CYS A 346 -4.65 5.03 -14.56
N PHE A 347 -4.05 5.31 -15.72
CA PHE A 347 -2.81 4.69 -16.28
C PHE A 347 -2.69 3.14 -16.28
N PHE A 348 -3.70 2.44 -15.80
CA PHE A 348 -3.87 1.01 -15.61
C PHE A 348 -5.35 0.71 -15.86
N THR A 349 -5.64 -0.23 -16.74
CA THR A 349 -6.96 -0.84 -16.91
C THR A 349 -7.33 -1.59 -15.63
N CYS A 350 -7.90 -0.89 -14.65
CA CYS A 350 -8.54 -1.53 -13.50
C CYS A 350 -9.96 -1.92 -13.94
N SER A 351 -10.16 -3.20 -14.22
CA SER A 351 -11.50 -3.78 -14.40
C SER A 351 -11.98 -4.29 -13.06
N PHE A 352 -13.04 -3.68 -12.52
CA PHE A 352 -13.76 -4.24 -11.39
C PHE A 352 -14.99 -4.95 -11.93
N ASN A 353 -14.93 -6.28 -12.00
CA ASN A 353 -16.10 -7.12 -12.26
C ASN A 353 -16.72 -7.54 -10.92
N PHE A 354 -17.94 -7.08 -10.66
CA PHE A 354 -18.69 -7.43 -9.45
C PHE A 354 -19.65 -8.59 -9.76
N LEU A 355 -19.38 -9.78 -9.20
CA LEU A 355 -20.24 -10.98 -9.25
C LEU A 355 -21.37 -10.92 -8.22
#